data_AF-A0A5E4W8U3-F1
#
_entry.id   AF-A0A5E4W8U3-F1
#
_cell.length_a   1.000
_cell.length_b   1.000
_cell.length_c   1.000
_cell.angle_alpha   90.00
_cell.angle_beta   90.00
_cell.angle_gamma   90.00
#
_symmetry.space_group_name_H-M   'P 1'
#
loop_
_entity.id
_entity.type
_entity.pdbx_description
1 polymer ?
#
loop_
_entity_poly.entity_id
_entity_poly.type
_entity_poly.pdbx_seq_one_letter_code
_entity_poly.pdbx_strand_id
1 'polypeptide(L)'
;MNIGQAAQASGVTAKMIRYYESIGLMPPSPRSDAGYRRYGEQDLHLLRFIRQSRRLGFGIDQIRQLLALWQDRGRSSAQVKALAQSHVDELNQRIGELVAMRDTLSHLAVHCHGDDRPDCPILEGIAAAALPTPSSASAASTASAGGASAVASAAGAANVPVQQAAAAENTTGAPSGTSGKDGDAQACHVPQG
;
A
#
# COMPACT_ATOMS: atom_id res chain seq x y z
N MET A 1 7.56 -1.45 26.92
CA MET A 1 8.62 -0.99 26.00
C MET A 1 8.34 0.44 25.53
N ASN A 2 9.36 1.21 25.13
CA ASN A 2 9.18 2.56 24.57
C ASN A 2 8.79 2.50 23.07
N ILE A 3 8.49 3.65 22.45
CA ILE A 3 8.06 3.68 21.04
C ILE A 3 9.14 3.23 20.06
N GLY A 4 10.41 3.47 20.34
CA GLY A 4 11.53 3.04 19.49
C GLY A 4 11.68 1.52 19.50
N GLN A 5 11.63 0.93 20.69
CA GLN A 5 11.62 -0.52 20.88
C GLN A 5 10.39 -1.17 20.22
N ALA A 6 9.21 -0.56 20.37
CA ALA A 6 8.00 -1.05 19.72
C ALA A 6 8.09 -0.99 18.19
N ALA A 7 8.69 0.09 17.66
CA ALA A 7 8.91 0.24 16.24
C ALA A 7 9.83 -0.84 15.66
N GLN A 8 10.94 -1.12 16.35
CA GLN A 8 11.86 -2.17 15.95
C GLN A 8 11.22 -3.57 16.04
N ALA A 9 10.49 -3.86 17.12
CA ALA A 9 9.88 -5.17 17.33
C ALA A 9 8.67 -5.46 16.41
N SER A 10 7.93 -4.42 16.00
CA SER A 10 6.80 -4.56 15.07
C SER A 10 7.18 -4.38 13.60
N GLY A 11 8.32 -3.73 13.34
CA GLY A 11 8.74 -3.28 12.01
C GLY A 11 7.84 -2.19 11.43
N VAL A 12 7.18 -1.42 12.29
CA VAL A 12 6.40 -0.21 11.96
C VAL A 12 7.17 0.99 12.48
N THR A 13 7.35 2.04 11.68
CA THR A 13 8.12 3.21 12.12
C THR A 13 7.42 3.94 13.27
N ALA A 14 8.18 4.58 14.17
CA ALA A 14 7.61 5.35 15.28
C ALA A 14 6.63 6.45 14.81
N LYS A 15 6.87 7.04 13.62
CA LYS A 15 5.95 7.99 12.99
C LYS A 15 4.60 7.33 12.68
N MET A 16 4.62 6.13 12.10
CA MET A 16 3.40 5.39 11.76
C MET A 16 2.65 4.90 13.00
N ILE A 17 3.36 4.50 14.07
CA ILE A 17 2.73 4.15 15.35
C ILE A 17 1.91 5.35 15.88
N ARG A 18 2.52 6.55 15.93
CA ARG A 18 1.82 7.78 16.35
C ARG A 18 0.64 8.10 15.44
N TYR A 19 0.79 7.91 14.13
CA TYR A 19 -0.29 8.11 13.17
C TYR A 19 -1.46 7.16 13.44
N TYR A 20 -1.22 5.86 13.61
CA TYR A 20 -2.25 4.87 13.92
C TYR A 20 -2.98 5.16 15.24
N GLU A 21 -2.27 5.66 16.25
CA GLU A 21 -2.91 6.16 17.49
C GLU A 21 -3.77 7.40 17.21
N SER A 22 -3.32 8.36 16.40
CA SER A 22 -4.07 9.59 16.10
C SER A 22 -5.38 9.35 15.34
N ILE A 23 -5.41 8.32 14.48
CA ILE A 23 -6.62 7.92 13.74
C ILE A 23 -7.45 6.88 14.51
N GLY A 24 -7.07 6.59 15.76
CA GLY A 24 -7.78 5.63 16.62
C GLY A 24 -7.80 4.21 16.07
N LEU A 25 -6.78 3.79 15.30
CA LEU A 25 -6.64 2.41 14.83
C LEU A 25 -6.00 1.51 15.90
N MET A 26 -5.25 2.12 16.81
CA MET A 26 -4.68 1.49 18.00
C MET A 26 -5.21 2.22 19.25
N PRO A 27 -5.57 1.50 20.33
CA PRO A 27 -5.94 2.14 21.59
C PRO A 27 -4.78 3.01 22.11
N PRO A 28 -5.07 4.18 22.71
CA PRO A 28 -4.02 5.04 23.22
C PRO A 28 -3.22 4.32 24.30
N SER A 29 -1.90 4.23 24.12
CA SER A 29 -1.01 3.61 25.09
C SER A 29 -1.08 4.32 26.45
N PRO A 30 -1.18 3.58 27.58
CA PRO A 30 -1.16 4.18 28.90
C PRO A 30 0.14 4.96 29.10
N ARG A 31 0.01 6.17 29.63
CA ARG A 31 1.17 6.96 30.05
C ARG A 31 1.69 6.39 31.36
N SER A 32 2.99 6.17 31.45
CA SER A 32 3.63 5.88 32.73
C SER A 32 3.56 7.09 33.66
N ASP A 33 3.83 6.90 34.95
CA ASP A 33 3.95 7.98 35.94
C ASP A 33 4.98 9.07 35.53
N ALA A 34 5.98 8.69 34.73
CA ALA A 34 6.98 9.59 34.14
C ALA A 34 6.55 10.27 32.82
N GLY A 35 5.28 10.13 32.40
CA GLY A 35 4.72 10.76 31.20
C GLY A 35 4.99 10.04 29.86
N TYR A 36 5.82 9.00 29.83
CA TYR A 36 6.14 8.26 28.60
C TYR A 36 5.07 7.22 28.21
N ARG A 37 4.85 7.04 26.90
CA ARG A 37 4.00 5.94 26.35
C ARG A 37 4.68 4.59 26.53
N ARG A 38 3.93 3.60 27.03
CA ARG A 38 4.39 2.21 27.18
C ARG A 38 3.61 1.27 26.28
N TYR A 39 4.32 0.58 25.40
CA TYR A 39 3.75 -0.47 24.57
C TYR A 39 3.96 -1.84 25.24
N GLY A 40 2.95 -2.70 25.17
CA GLY A 40 2.98 -4.08 25.63
C GLY A 40 3.03 -5.07 24.46
N GLU A 41 2.99 -6.37 24.77
CA GLU A 41 3.01 -7.42 23.75
C GLU A 41 1.74 -7.39 22.88
N GLN A 42 0.58 -7.09 23.47
CA GLN A 42 -0.68 -6.94 22.74
C GLN A 42 -0.60 -5.84 21.68
N ASP A 43 0.05 -4.72 22.00
CA ASP A 43 0.29 -3.62 21.06
C ASP A 43 1.18 -4.06 19.90
N LEU A 44 2.22 -4.86 20.18
CA LEU A 44 3.08 -5.42 19.13
C LEU A 44 2.32 -6.36 18.20
N HIS A 45 1.47 -7.24 18.75
CA HIS A 45 0.60 -8.09 17.93
C HIS A 45 -0.32 -7.27 17.04
N LEU A 46 -0.90 -6.19 17.57
CA LEU A 46 -1.75 -5.27 16.81
C LEU A 46 -0.98 -4.57 15.69
N LEU A 47 0.22 -4.04 15.98
CA LEU A 47 1.07 -3.38 14.98
C LEU A 47 1.50 -4.34 13.87
N ARG A 48 1.87 -5.58 14.23
CA ARG A 48 2.20 -6.64 13.25
C ARG A 48 1.00 -6.97 12.37
N PHE A 49 -0.20 -7.03 12.95
CA PHE A 49 -1.44 -7.25 12.20
C PHE A 49 -1.73 -6.11 11.21
N ILE A 50 -1.64 -4.85 11.66
CA ILE A 50 -1.84 -3.68 10.80
C ILE A 50 -0.82 -3.67 9.66
N ARG A 51 0.46 -3.94 9.95
CA ARG A 51 1.53 -4.01 8.95
C ARG A 51 1.24 -5.07 7.88
N GLN A 52 0.86 -6.29 8.29
CA GLN A 52 0.56 -7.36 7.35
C GLN A 52 -0.69 -7.06 6.51
N SER A 53 -1.71 -6.45 7.11
CA SER A 53 -2.93 -6.05 6.39
C SER A 53 -2.64 -4.97 5.35
N ARG A 54 -1.81 -3.97 5.70
CA ARG A 54 -1.32 -2.97 4.73
C ARG A 54 -0.53 -3.60 3.58
N ARG A 55 0.26 -4.65 3.86
CA ARG A 55 1.04 -5.37 2.84
C ARG A 55 0.15 -6.13 1.85
N LEU A 56 -1.04 -6.54 2.28
CA LEU A 56 -2.05 -7.18 1.42
C LEU A 56 -2.92 -6.15 0.65
N GLY A 57 -2.63 -4.86 0.80
CA GLY A 57 -3.35 -3.79 0.10
C GLY A 57 -4.64 -3.36 0.79
N PHE A 58 -4.94 -3.81 2.01
CA PHE A 58 -6.12 -3.34 2.72
C PHE A 58 -6.01 -1.84 3.06
N GLY A 59 -7.10 -1.12 2.82
CA GLY A 59 -7.28 0.26 3.25
C GLY A 59 -7.41 0.39 4.77
N ILE A 60 -7.26 1.60 5.30
CA ILE A 60 -7.36 1.85 6.75
C ILE A 60 -8.73 1.44 7.31
N ASP A 61 -9.80 1.70 6.57
CA ASP A 61 -11.16 1.36 7.00
C ASP A 61 -11.39 -0.16 7.02
N GLN A 62 -10.91 -0.88 6.01
CA GLN A 62 -10.94 -2.35 5.97
C GLN A 62 -10.10 -2.94 7.12
N ILE A 63 -8.95 -2.36 7.43
CA ILE A 63 -8.12 -2.79 8.57
C ILE A 63 -8.87 -2.59 9.89
N ARG A 64 -9.61 -1.48 10.04
CA ARG A 64 -10.45 -1.26 11.23
C ARG A 64 -11.52 -2.33 11.39
N GLN A 65 -12.20 -2.70 10.31
CA GLN A 65 -13.19 -3.78 10.31
C GLN A 65 -12.54 -5.12 10.66
N LEU A 66 -11.40 -5.44 10.04
CA LEU A 66 -10.61 -6.64 10.34
C LEU A 66 -10.18 -6.68 11.81
N LEU A 67 -9.79 -5.54 12.40
CA LEU A 67 -9.42 -5.45 13.81
C LEU A 67 -10.61 -5.67 14.75
N ALA A 68 -11.76 -5.08 14.45
CA ALA A 68 -12.98 -5.29 15.22
C ALA A 68 -13.37 -6.78 15.22
N LEU A 69 -13.35 -7.42 14.05
CA LEU A 69 -13.54 -8.86 13.93
C LEU A 69 -12.44 -9.60 14.68
N TRP A 70 -11.18 -9.17 14.61
CA TRP A 70 -10.07 -9.87 15.25
C TRP A 70 -10.15 -9.91 16.77
N GLN A 71 -10.64 -8.84 17.38
CA GLN A 71 -10.80 -8.72 18.84
C GLN A 71 -12.03 -9.47 19.35
N ASP A 72 -13.06 -9.66 18.52
CA ASP A 72 -14.21 -10.48 18.86
C ASP A 72 -13.86 -11.98 18.89
N ARG A 73 -13.92 -12.56 20.09
CA ARG A 73 -13.64 -13.98 20.35
C ARG A 73 -14.85 -14.90 20.03
N GLY A 74 -16.04 -14.34 19.86
CA GLY A 74 -17.27 -15.08 19.53
C GLY A 74 -17.64 -15.05 18.05
N ARG A 75 -16.79 -14.44 17.20
CA ARG A 75 -17.10 -14.19 15.79
C ARG A 75 -17.33 -15.47 14.99
N SER A 76 -18.22 -15.36 13.99
CA SER A 76 -18.28 -16.32 12.90
C SER A 76 -17.15 -16.03 11.89
N SER A 77 -16.45 -17.07 11.44
CA SER A 77 -15.44 -16.97 10.38
C SER A 77 -16.02 -16.49 9.04
N ALA A 78 -17.35 -16.52 8.89
CA ALA A 78 -18.07 -16.09 7.70
C ALA A 78 -17.83 -14.61 7.38
N GLN A 79 -17.86 -13.72 8.38
CA GLN A 79 -17.66 -12.28 8.16
C GLN A 79 -16.23 -11.95 7.72
N VAL A 80 -15.24 -12.60 8.33
CA VAL A 80 -13.83 -12.45 7.93
C VAL A 80 -13.62 -12.95 6.50
N LYS A 81 -14.22 -14.10 6.15
CA LYS A 81 -14.15 -14.66 4.81
C LYS A 81 -14.80 -13.74 3.77
N ALA A 82 -15.97 -13.17 4.07
CA ALA A 82 -16.66 -12.26 3.16
C ALA A 82 -15.82 -11.00 2.87
N LEU A 83 -15.23 -10.40 3.90
CA LEU A 83 -14.36 -9.23 3.74
C LEU A 83 -13.11 -9.54 2.92
N ALA A 84 -12.48 -10.69 3.18
CA ALA A 84 -11.33 -11.13 2.39
C ALA A 84 -11.70 -11.39 0.93
N GLN A 85 -12.84 -12.01 0.66
CA GLN A 85 -13.30 -12.31 -0.69
C GLN A 85 -13.62 -11.02 -1.47
N SER A 86 -14.30 -10.05 -0.85
CA SER A 86 -14.56 -8.74 -1.46
C SER A 86 -13.26 -8.08 -1.90
N HIS A 87 -12.22 -8.10 -1.06
CA HIS A 87 -10.93 -7.51 -1.40
C HIS A 87 -10.21 -8.29 -2.52
N VAL A 88 -10.34 -9.62 -2.55
CA VAL A 88 -9.84 -10.43 -3.67
C VAL A 88 -10.53 -10.04 -4.98
N ASP A 89 -11.84 -9.82 -4.95
CA ASP A 89 -12.61 -9.43 -6.13
C ASP A 89 -12.21 -8.01 -6.62
N GLU A 90 -12.02 -7.06 -5.70
CA GLU A 90 -11.48 -5.73 -6.00
C GLU A 90 -10.08 -5.80 -6.63
N LEU A 91 -9.19 -6.64 -6.10
CA LEU A 91 -7.86 -6.87 -6.66
C LEU A 91 -7.94 -7.49 -8.07
N ASN A 92 -8.82 -8.47 -8.28
CA ASN A 92 -9.01 -9.10 -9.59
C ASN A 92 -9.51 -8.10 -10.63
N GLN A 93 -10.44 -7.22 -10.26
CA GLN A 93 -10.89 -6.13 -11.13
C GLN A 93 -9.73 -5.23 -11.52
N ARG A 94 -8.93 -4.80 -10.53
CA ARG A 94 -7.78 -3.92 -10.79
C ARG A 94 -6.71 -4.60 -11.64
N ILE A 95 -6.48 -5.90 -11.45
CA ILE A 95 -5.59 -6.70 -12.29
C ILE A 95 -6.11 -6.70 -13.73
N GLY A 96 -7.41 -6.91 -13.94
CA GLY A 96 -8.02 -6.85 -15.28
C GLY A 96 -7.76 -5.52 -15.98
N GLU A 97 -7.97 -4.39 -15.29
CA GLU A 97 -7.69 -3.05 -15.81
C GLU A 97 -6.20 -2.86 -16.16
N LEU A 98 -5.30 -3.29 -15.26
CA LEU A 98 -3.85 -3.20 -15.47
C LEU A 98 -3.37 -4.09 -16.62
N VAL A 99 -3.95 -5.27 -16.78
CA VAL A 99 -3.69 -6.18 -17.90
C VAL A 99 -4.14 -5.54 -19.21
N ALA A 100 -5.35 -4.98 -19.27
CA ALA A 100 -5.85 -4.31 -20.47
C ALA A 100 -4.97 -3.11 -20.88
N MET A 101 -4.55 -2.29 -19.91
CA MET A 101 -3.63 -1.18 -20.17
C MET A 101 -2.27 -1.67 -20.67
N ARG A 102 -1.69 -2.69 -20.01
CA ARG A 102 -0.43 -3.31 -20.44
C ARG A 102 -0.55 -3.83 -21.88
N ASP A 103 -1.59 -4.60 -22.17
CA ASP A 103 -1.76 -5.24 -23.48
C ASP A 103 -1.94 -4.21 -24.60
N THR A 104 -2.63 -3.10 -24.32
CA THR A 104 -2.72 -1.96 -25.25
C THR A 104 -1.34 -1.36 -25.53
N LEU A 105 -0.56 -1.06 -24.48
CA LEU A 105 0.79 -0.50 -24.64
C LEU A 105 1.73 -1.49 -25.35
N SER A 106 1.68 -2.77 -25.00
CA SER A 106 2.46 -3.82 -25.64
C SER A 106 2.11 -3.96 -27.13
N HIS A 107 0.83 -3.90 -27.47
CA HIS A 107 0.38 -3.93 -28.86
C HIS A 107 0.95 -2.74 -29.65
N LEU A 108 0.82 -1.51 -29.13
CA LEU A 108 1.36 -0.32 -29.79
C LEU A 108 2.90 -0.38 -29.92
N ALA A 109 3.58 -0.88 -28.91
CA ALA A 109 5.04 -1.02 -28.92
C ALA A 109 5.53 -2.01 -30.00
N VAL A 110 4.83 -3.14 -30.20
CA VAL A 110 5.17 -4.12 -31.25
C VAL A 110 5.06 -3.52 -32.66
N HIS A 111 4.14 -2.57 -32.86
CA HIS A 111 3.93 -1.92 -34.16
C HIS A 111 4.82 -0.70 -34.37
N CYS A 112 5.58 -0.27 -33.35
CA CYS A 112 6.53 0.81 -33.46
C CYS A 112 7.89 0.29 -33.92
N HIS A 113 8.45 0.87 -34.98
CA HIS A 113 9.77 0.49 -35.49
C HIS A 113 10.92 0.92 -34.58
N GLY A 114 10.73 1.94 -33.75
CA GLY A 114 11.73 2.41 -32.78
C GLY A 114 12.99 3.02 -33.41
N ASP A 115 12.88 3.55 -34.63
CA ASP A 115 13.95 4.22 -35.37
C ASP A 115 13.79 5.75 -35.37
N ASP A 116 14.68 6.47 -36.05
CA ASP A 116 14.66 7.95 -36.13
C ASP A 116 13.51 8.53 -36.97
N ARG A 117 12.46 7.74 -37.27
CA ARG A 117 11.31 8.19 -38.06
C ARG A 117 10.32 8.98 -37.19
N PRO A 118 9.62 9.97 -37.77
CA PRO A 118 8.61 10.74 -37.06
C PRO A 118 7.30 9.97 -36.86
N ASP A 119 7.06 8.92 -37.65
CA ASP A 119 5.82 8.14 -37.62
C ASP A 119 5.85 7.16 -36.44
N CYS A 120 5.12 7.48 -35.37
CA CYS A 120 5.11 6.69 -34.12
C CYS A 120 3.69 6.20 -33.79
N PRO A 121 3.38 4.92 -34.07
CA PRO A 121 2.08 4.32 -33.80
C PRO A 121 1.65 4.38 -32.32
N ILE A 122 2.61 4.50 -31.40
CA ILE A 122 2.35 4.67 -29.97
C ILE A 122 1.68 6.01 -29.69
N LEU A 123 2.21 7.11 -30.25
CA LEU A 123 1.66 8.45 -30.05
C LEU A 123 0.29 8.58 -30.70
N GLU A 124 0.14 8.03 -31.91
CA GLU A 124 -1.15 7.98 -32.62
C GLU A 124 -2.20 7.17 -31.85
N GLY A 125 -1.84 5.99 -31.34
CA GLY A 125 -2.73 5.12 -30.58
C GLY A 125 -3.21 5.74 -29.26
N ILE A 126 -2.31 6.43 -28.53
CA ILE A 126 -2.66 7.12 -27.29
C ILE A 126 -3.56 8.34 -27.57
N ALA A 127 -3.25 9.11 -28.63
CA ALA A 127 -4.08 10.25 -29.04
C ALA A 127 -5.48 9.81 -29.49
N ALA A 128 -5.59 8.67 -30.18
CA ALA A 128 -6.87 8.11 -30.60
C ALA A 128 -7.72 7.60 -29.43
N ALA A 129 -7.11 7.01 -28.40
CA ALA A 129 -7.80 6.52 -27.21
C ALA A 129 -8.27 7.66 -26.27
N ALA A 130 -7.63 8.82 -26.31
CA ALA A 130 -7.98 9.99 -25.51
C ALA A 130 -9.24 10.73 -26.01
N LEU A 131 -9.64 10.50 -27.26
CA LEU A 131 -10.89 10.99 -27.80
C LEU A 131 -11.97 9.93 -27.51
N PRO A 132 -12.99 10.21 -26.67
CA PRO A 132 -14.20 9.40 -26.74
C PRO A 132 -14.72 9.59 -28.15
N THR A 133 -14.52 8.60 -29.02
CA THR A 133 -15.17 8.60 -30.32
C THR A 133 -16.66 8.62 -30.02
N PRO A 134 -17.42 9.67 -30.41
CA PRO A 134 -18.86 9.55 -30.37
C PRO A 134 -19.17 8.39 -31.30
N SER A 135 -19.66 7.30 -30.70
CA SER A 135 -20.30 6.19 -31.37
C SER A 135 -21.09 6.77 -32.53
N SER A 136 -20.67 6.44 -33.75
CA SER A 136 -21.38 6.81 -34.97
C SER A 136 -22.74 6.13 -34.93
N ALA A 137 -23.70 6.84 -34.36
CA ALA A 137 -25.09 6.47 -34.37
C ALA A 137 -25.65 6.60 -35.80
N SER A 138 -26.48 5.62 -36.13
CA SER A 138 -27.70 5.74 -36.94
C SER A 138 -27.62 5.49 -38.45
N ALA A 139 -27.94 4.24 -38.81
CA ALA A 139 -28.99 3.99 -39.80
C ALA A 139 -30.22 3.42 -39.08
N ALA A 140 -31.15 4.33 -38.75
CA ALA A 140 -32.60 4.19 -38.62
C ALA A 140 -33.24 2.82 -38.26
N SER A 141 -33.93 2.78 -37.10
CA SER A 141 -35.33 2.34 -37.05
C SER A 141 -36.06 2.85 -35.80
N THR A 142 -37.17 3.53 -36.08
CA THR A 142 -38.15 4.12 -35.17
C THR A 142 -39.01 3.05 -34.47
N ALA A 143 -39.23 3.18 -33.15
CA ALA A 143 -40.56 3.05 -32.50
C ALA A 143 -40.50 3.13 -30.95
N SER A 144 -41.04 4.24 -30.42
CA SER A 144 -42.08 4.34 -29.38
C SER A 144 -42.10 3.43 -28.12
N ALA A 145 -41.88 4.10 -26.98
CA ALA A 145 -42.69 4.14 -25.74
C ALA A 145 -42.84 2.91 -24.80
N GLY A 146 -42.57 3.16 -23.51
CA GLY A 146 -43.01 2.33 -22.38
C GLY A 146 -42.23 2.64 -21.10
N GLY A 147 -42.89 3.22 -20.10
CA GLY A 147 -42.26 3.80 -18.90
C GLY A 147 -41.97 2.84 -17.74
N ALA A 148 -41.52 3.49 -16.65
CA ALA A 148 -41.55 3.09 -15.23
C ALA A 148 -40.20 2.71 -14.56
N SER A 149 -39.69 3.69 -13.81
CA SER A 149 -39.27 3.61 -12.40
C SER A 149 -38.46 2.40 -11.91
N ALA A 150 -37.19 2.64 -11.57
CA ALA A 150 -36.52 1.94 -10.48
C ALA A 150 -35.43 2.85 -9.88
N VAL A 151 -35.61 3.18 -8.61
CA VAL A 151 -34.62 3.82 -7.74
C VAL A 151 -33.45 2.85 -7.49
N ALA A 152 -32.25 3.22 -7.92
CA ALA A 152 -31.02 2.48 -7.62
C ALA A 152 -30.12 3.34 -6.74
N SER A 153 -30.06 2.99 -5.46
CA SER A 153 -29.07 3.46 -4.50
C SER A 153 -27.65 3.16 -5.01
N ALA A 154 -26.90 4.21 -5.31
CA ALA A 154 -25.46 4.12 -5.53
C ALA A 154 -24.74 4.62 -4.27
N ALA A 155 -24.34 3.67 -3.42
CA ALA A 155 -23.27 3.89 -2.45
C ALA A 155 -21.94 3.92 -3.22
N GLY A 156 -21.71 5.00 -3.97
CA GLY A 156 -20.43 5.30 -4.60
C GLY A 156 -19.54 6.03 -3.61
N ALA A 157 -18.92 5.28 -2.70
CA ALA A 157 -17.75 5.79 -2.00
C ALA A 157 -16.61 5.89 -3.02
N ALA A 158 -16.56 7.02 -3.70
CA ALA A 158 -15.37 7.47 -4.40
C ALA A 158 -14.21 7.43 -3.41
N ASN A 159 -13.27 6.50 -3.59
CA ASN A 159 -11.98 6.63 -2.96
C ASN A 159 -10.90 6.87 -4.01
N VAL A 160 -10.53 8.13 -4.02
CA VAL A 160 -9.42 8.82 -4.68
C VAL A 160 -8.08 8.14 -4.31
N PRO A 161 -7.04 8.22 -5.16
CA PRO A 161 -6.05 7.17 -5.29
C PRO A 161 -5.14 7.08 -4.06
N VAL A 162 -4.76 5.83 -3.73
CA VAL A 162 -3.64 5.52 -2.84
C VAL A 162 -2.36 6.04 -3.51
N GLN A 163 -2.07 7.33 -3.32
CA GLN A 163 -0.73 7.86 -3.46
C GLN A 163 0.10 7.36 -2.28
N GLN A 164 0.85 6.29 -2.58
CA GLN A 164 2.30 6.25 -2.40
C GLN A 164 2.85 6.85 -1.10
N ALA A 165 3.00 5.98 -0.08
CA ALA A 165 3.91 6.23 1.03
C ALA A 165 4.30 4.90 1.71
N ALA A 166 5.14 4.09 1.05
CA ALA A 166 5.96 3.06 1.69
C ALA A 166 7.06 2.52 0.77
N ALA A 167 7.83 3.41 0.14
CA ALA A 167 9.14 3.08 -0.40
C ALA A 167 10.03 4.30 -0.17
N ALA A 168 10.72 4.32 0.97
CA ALA A 168 11.86 5.21 1.22
C ALA A 168 12.91 4.36 1.96
N GLU A 169 13.68 3.67 1.14
CA GLU A 169 15.16 3.67 1.16
C GLU A 169 15.81 3.40 2.53
N ASN A 170 16.20 2.14 2.70
CA ASN A 170 17.24 1.73 3.63
C ASN A 170 18.58 1.76 2.87
N THR A 171 19.29 2.88 2.94
CA THR A 171 20.67 2.99 2.47
C THR A 171 21.53 3.64 3.55
N THR A 172 22.67 2.99 3.82
CA THR A 172 23.85 3.46 4.56
C THR A 172 23.83 3.28 6.07
N GLY A 173 24.38 2.14 6.49
CA GLY A 173 25.11 2.03 7.75
C GLY A 173 26.52 2.60 7.63
N ALA A 174 27.03 3.14 8.74
CA ALA A 174 28.39 2.93 9.25
C ALA A 174 28.51 3.63 10.62
N PRO A 175 29.03 2.96 11.67
CA PRO A 175 29.31 3.58 12.96
C PRO A 175 30.74 4.17 12.99
N SER A 176 30.87 5.46 13.26
CA SER A 176 32.13 6.08 13.68
C SER A 176 32.28 5.93 15.20
N GLY A 177 33.02 4.89 15.59
CA GLY A 177 33.59 4.78 16.93
C GLY A 177 34.87 5.60 17.00
N THR A 178 34.91 6.59 17.89
CA THR A 178 36.15 7.21 18.36
C THR A 178 35.97 7.49 19.84
N SER A 179 36.78 6.84 20.70
CA SER A 179 37.32 7.42 21.94
C SER A 179 38.10 6.40 22.78
N GLY A 180 39.43 6.61 22.84
CA GLY A 180 40.33 6.33 23.98
C GLY A 180 40.75 4.86 24.18
N LYS A 181 41.94 4.55 24.69
CA LYS A 181 43.09 5.32 25.20
C LYS A 181 44.22 4.29 25.46
N ASP A 182 45.46 4.76 25.37
CA ASP A 182 46.65 4.40 26.16
C ASP A 182 47.02 2.90 26.37
N GLY A 183 48.24 2.52 25.95
CA GLY A 183 48.87 1.28 26.43
C GLY A 183 50.08 0.80 25.63
N ASP A 184 51.25 1.28 26.04
CA ASP A 184 52.59 0.63 26.07
C ASP A 184 53.05 -0.40 25.03
N ALA A 185 54.18 -0.04 24.40
CA ALA A 185 55.42 -0.80 24.28
C ALA A 185 55.37 -2.34 24.19
N GLN A 186 55.88 -2.90 23.09
CA GLN A 186 57.10 -3.73 23.11
C GLN A 186 57.58 -3.98 21.67
N ALA A 187 58.79 -3.53 21.36
CA ALA A 187 59.50 -3.86 20.13
C ALA A 187 59.92 -5.34 20.15
N CYS A 188 59.53 -6.10 19.12
CA CYS A 188 60.10 -7.40 18.82
C CYS A 188 60.97 -7.32 17.55
N HIS A 189 62.25 -7.50 17.83
CA HIS A 189 63.41 -7.73 17.00
C HIS A 189 63.21 -8.86 15.97
N VAL A 190 63.59 -8.64 14.70
CA VAL A 190 63.98 -9.70 13.76
C VAL A 190 65.18 -9.18 12.95
N PRO A 191 66.36 -9.84 13.01
CA PRO A 191 67.47 -9.55 12.12
C PRO A 191 67.35 -10.41 10.85
N GLN A 192 67.63 -9.83 9.68
CA GLN A 192 67.94 -10.60 8.48
C GLN A 192 69.28 -10.12 7.93
N GLY A 193 70.18 -11.09 7.72
CA GLY A 193 71.32 -10.97 6.82
C GLY A 193 70.92 -11.29 5.38
#